data_AF-A0A938B7U2-F1
#
_entry.id   AF-A0A938B7U2-F1
#
_cell.length_a   1.000
_cell.length_b   1.000
_cell.length_c   1.000
_cell.angle_alpha   90.00
_cell.angle_beta   90.00
_cell.angle_gamma   90.00
#
_symmetry.space_group_name_H-M   'P 1'
#
loop_
_entity.id
_entity.type
_entity.pdbx_description
1 polymer ?
#
loop_
_entity_poly.entity_id
_entity_poly.type
_entity_poly.pdbx_seq_one_letter_code
_entity_poly.pdbx_strand_id
1 'polypeptide(L)'
;MDKLSLLRRLLDVSEKIITDNFEECIIKPIRDSESYEHSEYLKCLFPYVMDIIVRRAFRLSKGVWHLCNQGYGDAGIGAVRTLFELCIDVEYIKQDKENRVERFYDHHWYAGAKFSMDLYTQMRKSVPREKQNKIIGEYNRVKSKYQDFNDLWWSGKKPDQMAKEVGMPMSNFKLVYGTLSTYVHSYSHTLDYEGEVKDDCIRIIPTQLTPSAKLLDFVAMITTIYFKYLMEGWLDASGASTTPELQRLFEEIKSTYKEWRM
;
A
#
# COMPACT_ATOMS: atom_id res chain seq x y z
N MET A 1 -23.74 -9.09 -2.63
CA MET A 1 -23.28 -7.81 -2.09
C MET A 1 -22.21 -7.29 -3.01
N ASP A 2 -22.30 -6.03 -3.39
CA ASP A 2 -21.33 -5.41 -4.29
C ASP A 2 -19.98 -5.24 -3.56
N LYS A 3 -18.91 -5.84 -4.10
CA LYS A 3 -17.55 -5.80 -3.52
C LYS A 3 -17.01 -4.37 -3.46
N LEU A 4 -17.42 -3.53 -4.40
CA LEU A 4 -17.03 -2.13 -4.44
C LEU A 4 -17.71 -1.34 -3.32
N SER A 5 -18.97 -1.63 -3.02
CA SER A 5 -19.69 -1.09 -1.86
C SER A 5 -19.02 -1.46 -0.53
N LEU A 6 -18.55 -2.71 -0.40
CA LEU A 6 -17.83 -3.16 0.80
C LEU A 6 -16.51 -2.41 1.00
N LEU A 7 -15.73 -2.23 -0.08
CA LEU A 7 -14.50 -1.42 -0.06
C LEU A 7 -14.79 0.03 0.38
N ARG A 8 -15.83 0.64 -0.18
CA ARG A 8 -16.23 2.02 0.16
C ARG A 8 -16.54 2.16 1.65
N ARG A 9 -17.39 1.29 2.21
CA ARG A 9 -17.76 1.31 3.63
C ARG A 9 -16.54 1.15 4.53
N LEU A 10 -15.62 0.25 4.17
CA LEU A 10 -14.36 0.08 4.91
C LEU A 10 -13.53 1.37 4.90
N LEU A 11 -13.42 2.04 3.74
CA LEU A 11 -12.70 3.31 3.64
C LEU A 11 -13.33 4.41 4.49
N ASP A 12 -14.65 4.60 4.39
CA ASP A 12 -15.36 5.67 5.10
C ASP A 12 -15.17 5.53 6.63
N VAL A 13 -15.29 4.32 7.17
CA VAL A 13 -15.08 4.05 8.61
C VAL A 13 -13.60 4.21 9.00
N SER A 14 -12.68 3.76 8.15
CA SER A 14 -11.24 3.82 8.43
C SER A 14 -10.70 5.25 8.43
N GLU A 15 -11.18 6.13 7.55
CA GLU A 15 -10.75 7.54 7.46
C GLU A 15 -10.93 8.26 8.79
N LYS A 16 -12.09 8.08 9.41
CA LYS A 16 -12.40 8.65 10.73
C LYS A 16 -11.47 8.12 11.81
N ILE A 17 -11.30 6.79 11.89
CA ILE A 17 -10.48 6.17 12.93
C ILE A 17 -9.00 6.58 12.80
N ILE A 18 -8.44 6.57 11.59
CA ILE A 18 -7.04 6.99 11.34
C ILE A 18 -6.83 8.46 11.72
N THR A 19 -7.84 9.32 11.50
CA THR A 19 -7.75 10.75 11.81
C THR A 19 -7.86 11.00 13.31
N ASP A 20 -8.88 10.41 13.95
CA ASP A 20 -9.21 10.64 15.36
C ASP A 20 -8.12 10.12 16.31
N ASN A 21 -7.36 9.08 15.91
CA ASN A 21 -6.34 8.46 16.77
C ASN A 21 -4.91 8.94 16.49
N PHE A 22 -4.68 9.78 15.48
CA PHE A 22 -3.31 10.16 15.09
C PHE A 22 -2.55 10.88 16.20
N GLU A 23 -3.17 11.88 16.82
CA GLU A 23 -2.47 12.71 17.80
C GLU A 23 -2.14 11.90 19.08
N GLU A 24 -3.14 11.22 19.63
CA GLU A 24 -3.00 10.51 20.92
C GLU A 24 -2.22 9.20 20.80
N CYS A 25 -2.41 8.41 19.75
CA CYS A 25 -1.78 7.09 19.62
C CYS A 25 -0.42 7.14 18.94
N ILE A 26 -0.11 8.19 18.16
CA ILE A 26 1.08 8.23 17.31
C ILE A 26 2.00 9.40 17.67
N ILE A 27 1.49 10.64 17.70
CA ILE A 27 2.35 11.83 17.89
C ILE A 27 2.81 11.96 19.34
N LYS A 28 1.87 11.90 20.28
CA LYS A 28 2.15 12.10 21.70
C LYS A 28 3.20 11.10 22.24
N PRO A 29 3.12 9.78 21.98
CA PRO A 29 4.15 8.84 22.43
C PRO A 29 5.55 9.11 21.88
N ILE A 30 5.67 9.64 20.65
CA ILE A 30 6.97 9.96 20.05
C ILE A 30 7.53 11.24 20.66
N ARG A 31 6.71 12.28 20.80
CA ARG A 31 7.15 13.53 21.43
C ARG A 31 7.59 13.29 22.87
N ASP A 32 6.83 12.49 23.60
CA ASP A 32 7.15 12.14 24.98
C ASP A 32 8.35 11.19 25.07
N SER A 33 8.82 10.64 23.94
CA SER A 33 10.00 9.77 23.84
C SER A 33 11.33 10.44 23.54
N GLU A 34 11.35 11.75 23.32
CA GLU A 34 12.58 12.50 23.00
C GLU A 34 13.62 12.48 24.15
N SER A 35 13.24 12.01 25.34
CA SER A 35 14.11 11.82 26.51
C SER A 35 14.40 10.36 26.87
N TYR A 36 13.85 9.39 26.13
CA TYR A 36 14.00 7.97 26.47
C TYR A 36 15.30 7.33 25.97
N GLU A 37 15.66 6.19 26.57
CA GLU A 37 16.68 5.31 26.02
C GLU A 37 16.29 4.80 24.61
N HIS A 38 17.27 4.50 23.78
CA HIS A 38 17.05 4.10 22.38
C HIS A 38 16.07 2.91 22.23
N SER A 39 16.08 1.97 23.17
CA SER A 39 15.17 0.81 23.18
C SER A 39 13.70 1.19 23.39
N GLU A 40 13.41 2.27 24.12
CA GLU A 40 12.06 2.77 24.35
C GLU A 40 11.57 3.63 23.18
N TYR A 41 12.47 4.40 22.55
CA TYR A 41 12.18 5.10 21.29
C TYR A 41 11.72 4.13 20.19
N LEU A 42 12.37 2.98 20.04
CA LEU A 42 11.99 1.97 19.04
C LEU A 42 10.58 1.40 19.27
N LYS A 43 10.12 1.33 20.53
CA LYS A 43 8.75 0.89 20.86
C LYS A 43 7.71 1.91 20.35
N CYS A 44 8.00 3.21 20.44
CA CYS A 44 7.15 4.26 19.90
C CYS A 44 7.23 4.37 18.36
N LEU A 45 8.36 3.95 17.77
CA LEU A 45 8.59 4.07 16.33
C LEU A 45 7.77 3.06 15.51
N PHE A 46 7.50 1.86 16.03
CA PHE A 46 6.71 0.85 15.31
C PHE A 46 5.26 1.29 15.02
N PRO A 47 4.48 1.80 15.99
CA PRO A 47 3.18 2.43 15.72
C PRO A 47 3.25 3.52 14.65
N TYR A 48 4.28 4.36 14.69
CA TYR A 48 4.48 5.44 13.71
C TYR A 48 4.73 4.91 12.28
N VAL A 49 5.59 3.91 12.14
CA VAL A 49 5.83 3.26 10.84
C VAL A 49 4.55 2.60 10.32
N MET A 50 3.80 1.94 11.19
CA MET A 50 2.49 1.38 10.83
C MET A 50 1.50 2.47 10.38
N ASP A 51 1.50 3.65 11.01
CA ASP A 51 0.68 4.79 10.59
C ASP A 51 1.07 5.31 9.19
N ILE A 52 2.37 5.41 8.88
CA ILE A 52 2.84 5.75 7.53
C ILE A 52 2.29 4.75 6.49
N ILE A 53 2.44 3.45 6.79
CA ILE A 53 2.00 2.35 5.92
C ILE A 53 0.48 2.40 5.73
N VAL A 54 -0.31 2.52 6.81
CA VAL A 54 -1.77 2.48 6.72
C VAL A 54 -2.34 3.71 6.01
N ARG A 55 -1.77 4.90 6.22
CA ARG A 55 -2.18 6.12 5.51
C ARG A 55 -1.88 6.01 4.01
N ARG A 56 -0.76 5.39 3.63
CA ARG A 56 -0.45 5.11 2.23
C ARG A 56 -1.46 4.10 1.66
N ALA A 57 -1.73 3.03 2.40
CA ALA A 57 -2.69 2.00 2.01
C ALA A 57 -4.10 2.57 1.81
N PHE A 58 -4.54 3.47 2.71
CA PHE A 58 -5.82 4.17 2.60
C PHE A 58 -5.93 4.97 1.30
N ARG A 59 -4.92 5.79 0.97
CA ARG A 59 -4.90 6.58 -0.26
C ARG A 59 -4.92 5.71 -1.52
N LEU A 60 -4.13 4.65 -1.54
CA LEU A 60 -4.10 3.69 -2.65
C LEU A 60 -5.46 3.02 -2.83
N SER A 61 -6.07 2.55 -1.73
CA SER A 61 -7.37 1.88 -1.74
C SER A 61 -8.50 2.81 -2.18
N LYS A 62 -8.47 4.08 -1.76
CA LYS A 62 -9.40 5.12 -2.24
C LYS A 62 -9.24 5.39 -3.74
N GLY A 63 -8.00 5.41 -4.23
CA GLY A 63 -7.70 5.50 -5.67
C GLY A 63 -8.26 4.30 -6.45
N VAL A 64 -8.04 3.08 -5.97
CA VAL A 64 -8.60 1.86 -6.58
C VAL A 64 -10.12 1.89 -6.60
N TRP A 65 -10.75 2.28 -5.48
CA TRP A 65 -12.20 2.40 -5.41
C TRP A 65 -12.73 3.37 -6.48
N HIS A 66 -12.14 4.56 -6.59
CA HIS A 66 -12.52 5.54 -7.62
C HIS A 66 -12.37 5.00 -9.04
N LEU A 67 -11.25 4.35 -9.34
CA LEU A 67 -11.00 3.76 -10.65
C LEU A 67 -12.01 2.65 -10.97
N CYS A 68 -12.24 1.72 -10.03
CA CYS A 68 -13.22 0.66 -10.22
C CYS A 68 -14.65 1.21 -10.38
N ASN A 69 -15.03 2.23 -9.61
CA ASN A 69 -16.33 2.88 -9.70
C ASN A 69 -16.57 3.58 -11.05
N GLN A 70 -15.50 3.94 -11.75
CA GLN A 70 -15.55 4.53 -13.10
C GLN A 70 -15.33 3.51 -14.21
N GLY A 71 -15.17 2.22 -13.88
CA GLY A 71 -14.93 1.17 -14.86
C GLY A 71 -13.47 1.02 -15.30
N TYR A 72 -12.50 1.55 -14.56
CA TYR A 72 -11.05 1.50 -14.87
C TYR A 72 -10.27 0.61 -13.89
N GLY A 73 -10.80 -0.56 -13.53
CA GLY A 73 -10.17 -1.41 -12.50
C GLY A 73 -8.78 -1.94 -12.87
N ASP A 74 -8.48 -2.07 -14.17
CA ASP A 74 -7.16 -2.41 -14.69
C ASP A 74 -6.09 -1.36 -14.30
N ALA A 75 -6.41 -0.07 -14.38
CA ALA A 75 -5.55 1.00 -13.91
C ALA A 75 -5.30 0.94 -12.39
N GLY A 76 -6.20 0.31 -11.63
CA GLY A 76 -6.08 0.08 -10.20
C GLY A 76 -5.06 -1.01 -9.82
N ILE A 77 -4.66 -1.88 -10.74
CA ILE A 77 -3.80 -3.03 -10.46
C ILE A 77 -2.42 -2.61 -9.91
N GLY A 78 -1.84 -1.52 -10.41
CA GLY A 78 -0.57 -1.00 -9.87
C GLY A 78 -0.66 -0.62 -8.39
N ALA A 79 -1.80 -0.05 -7.98
CA ALA A 79 -2.06 0.26 -6.58
C ALA A 79 -2.31 -1.01 -5.75
N VAL A 80 -3.00 -2.02 -6.30
CA VAL A 80 -3.15 -3.34 -5.66
C VAL A 80 -1.80 -4.00 -5.39
N ARG A 81 -0.87 -3.94 -6.36
CA ARG A 81 0.48 -4.45 -6.17
C ARG A 81 1.22 -3.72 -5.05
N THR A 82 1.09 -2.40 -4.99
CA THR A 82 1.70 -1.61 -3.92
C THR A 82 1.11 -1.98 -2.55
N LEU A 83 -0.20 -2.23 -2.46
CA LEU A 83 -0.84 -2.70 -1.22
C LEU A 83 -0.31 -4.06 -0.77
N PHE A 84 -0.09 -4.97 -1.72
CA PHE A 84 0.53 -6.28 -1.44
C PHE A 84 1.96 -6.13 -0.91
N GLU A 85 2.78 -5.28 -1.55
CA GLU A 85 4.14 -4.95 -1.09
C GLU A 85 4.13 -4.40 0.35
N LEU A 86 3.16 -3.52 0.69
CA LEU A 86 3.00 -3.03 2.05
C LEU A 86 2.66 -4.16 3.05
N CYS A 87 1.87 -5.17 2.65
CA CYS A 87 1.59 -6.32 3.52
C CYS A 87 2.87 -7.12 3.80
N ILE A 88 3.71 -7.32 2.77
CA ILE A 88 5.03 -7.97 2.93
C ILE A 88 5.92 -7.14 3.86
N ASP A 89 5.97 -5.82 3.67
CA ASP A 89 6.77 -4.92 4.51
C ASP A 89 6.37 -5.04 5.98
N VAL A 90 5.07 -5.04 6.29
CA VAL A 90 4.56 -5.17 7.66
C VAL A 90 4.99 -6.48 8.30
N GLU A 91 4.80 -7.61 7.62
CA GLU A 91 5.20 -8.92 8.16
C GLU A 91 6.71 -9.03 8.31
N TYR A 92 7.46 -8.46 7.37
CA TYR A 92 8.90 -8.45 7.43
C TYR A 92 9.37 -7.63 8.64
N ILE A 93 8.79 -6.45 8.89
CA ILE A 93 9.12 -5.65 10.08
C ILE A 93 8.76 -6.40 11.36
N LYS A 94 7.59 -7.07 11.42
CA LYS A 94 7.14 -7.78 12.64
C LYS A 94 8.09 -8.88 13.11
N GLN A 95 8.80 -9.55 12.21
CA GLN A 95 9.74 -10.62 12.57
C GLN A 95 10.99 -10.13 13.33
N ASP A 96 11.39 -8.88 13.14
CA ASP A 96 12.58 -8.29 13.78
C ASP A 96 12.35 -6.78 13.89
N LYS A 97 11.42 -6.43 14.79
CA LYS A 97 10.92 -5.06 14.94
C LYS A 97 12.03 -4.09 15.27
N GLU A 98 12.93 -4.48 16.18
CA GLU A 98 14.01 -3.61 16.70
C GLU A 98 14.89 -3.08 15.57
N ASN A 99 15.33 -3.94 14.65
CA ASN A 99 16.24 -3.52 13.57
C ASN A 99 15.50 -3.02 12.32
N ARG A 100 14.36 -3.62 11.99
CA ARG A 100 13.68 -3.36 10.70
C ARG A 100 12.83 -2.10 10.74
N VAL A 101 12.30 -1.71 11.89
CA VAL A 101 11.50 -0.48 12.03
C VAL A 101 12.33 0.77 11.79
N GLU A 102 13.51 0.86 12.41
CA GLU A 102 14.41 2.00 12.25
C GLU A 102 14.91 2.07 10.80
N ARG A 103 15.28 0.92 10.22
CA ARG A 103 15.70 0.86 8.82
C ARG A 103 14.60 1.35 7.87
N PHE A 104 13.36 0.90 8.04
CA PHE A 104 12.24 1.37 7.24
C PHE A 104 12.04 2.89 7.38
N TYR A 105 12.07 3.39 8.62
CA TYR A 105 11.91 4.81 8.92
C TYR A 105 13.04 5.67 8.32
N ASP A 106 14.29 5.25 8.46
CA ASP A 106 15.44 5.93 7.88
C ASP A 106 15.36 5.94 6.34
N HIS A 107 14.95 4.83 5.74
CA HIS A 107 14.77 4.77 4.29
C HIS A 107 13.63 5.69 3.82
N HIS A 108 12.56 5.85 4.59
CA HIS A 108 11.47 6.78 4.27
C HIS A 108 12.00 8.21 4.08
N TRP A 109 12.87 8.66 5.00
CA TRP A 109 13.53 9.97 4.89
C TRP A 109 14.53 10.02 3.73
N TYR A 110 15.33 8.97 3.54
CA TYR A 110 16.29 8.88 2.44
C TYR A 110 15.61 9.01 1.07
N ALA A 111 14.64 8.14 0.79
CA ALA A 111 13.92 8.10 -0.48
C ALA A 111 13.06 9.35 -0.69
N GLY A 112 12.40 9.83 0.37
CA GLY A 112 11.59 11.05 0.32
C GLY A 112 12.42 12.28 -0.02
N ALA A 113 13.64 12.38 0.52
CA ALA A 113 14.56 13.46 0.21
C ALA A 113 15.12 13.37 -1.21
N LYS A 114 15.55 12.19 -1.68
CA LYS A 114 15.96 11.98 -3.08
C LYS A 114 14.88 12.43 -4.05
N PHE A 115 13.65 11.93 -3.89
CA PHE A 115 12.52 12.32 -4.73
C PHE A 115 12.24 13.83 -4.66
N SER A 116 12.26 14.42 -3.46
CA SER A 116 12.01 15.85 -3.29
C SER A 116 13.09 16.70 -3.95
N MET A 117 14.36 16.34 -3.81
CA MET A 117 15.49 17.05 -4.42
C MET A 117 15.42 17.00 -5.95
N ASP A 118 15.09 15.83 -6.53
CA ASP A 118 14.90 15.68 -7.98
C ASP A 118 13.73 16.54 -8.46
N LEU A 119 12.61 16.51 -7.74
CA LEU A 119 11.43 17.29 -8.03
C LEU A 119 11.67 18.81 -7.90
N TYR A 120 12.45 19.26 -6.91
CA TYR A 120 12.80 20.68 -6.75
C TYR A 120 13.70 21.17 -7.87
N THR A 121 14.70 20.36 -8.23
CA THR A 121 15.61 20.64 -9.34
C THR A 121 14.83 20.83 -10.64
N GLN A 122 13.77 20.03 -10.85
CA GLN A 122 12.99 20.04 -12.09
C GLN A 122 11.80 21.02 -12.09
N MET A 123 11.09 21.19 -10.98
CA MET A 123 9.79 21.89 -10.97
C MET A 123 9.81 23.32 -10.40
N ARG A 124 10.95 23.83 -9.90
CA ARG A 124 11.11 25.19 -9.33
C ARG A 124 9.99 25.63 -8.34
N LYS A 125 9.34 24.69 -7.65
CA LYS A 125 8.28 25.01 -6.68
C LYS A 125 8.90 25.42 -5.35
N SER A 126 8.39 26.49 -4.75
CA SER A 126 8.80 26.93 -3.42
C SER A 126 8.17 26.04 -2.35
N VAL A 127 8.95 25.13 -1.79
CA VAL A 127 8.57 24.49 -0.52
C VAL A 127 9.00 25.40 0.63
N PRO A 128 8.16 25.57 1.68
CA PRO A 128 8.53 26.37 2.84
C PRO A 128 9.91 25.96 3.38
N ARG A 129 10.79 26.94 3.65
CA ARG A 129 12.18 26.70 4.07
C ARG A 129 12.30 25.78 5.28
N GLU A 130 11.37 25.89 6.23
CA GLU A 130 11.34 25.03 7.41
C GLU A 130 11.19 23.54 7.05
N LYS A 131 10.26 23.21 6.14
CA LYS A 131 10.07 21.83 5.67
C LYS A 131 11.29 21.35 4.88
N GLN A 132 11.90 22.22 4.08
CA GLN A 132 13.14 21.90 3.36
C GLN A 132 14.28 21.57 4.33
N ASN A 133 14.50 22.41 5.34
CA ASN A 133 15.53 22.22 6.35
C ASN A 133 15.34 20.90 7.11
N LYS A 134 14.09 20.56 7.47
CA LYS A 134 13.79 19.28 8.11
C LYS A 134 14.15 18.09 7.21
N ILE A 135 13.70 18.11 5.95
CA ILE A 135 13.99 17.04 4.98
C ILE A 135 15.50 16.88 4.77
N ILE A 136 16.23 17.98 4.59
CA ILE A 136 17.68 17.98 4.40
C ILE A 136 18.41 17.49 5.67
N GLY A 137 17.95 17.89 6.85
CA GLY A 137 18.49 17.45 8.13
C GLY A 137 18.39 15.93 8.30
N GLU A 138 17.18 15.38 8.15
CA GLU A 138 16.95 13.93 8.24
C GLU A 138 17.69 13.16 7.16
N TYR A 139 17.72 13.67 5.92
CA TYR A 139 18.51 13.06 4.85
C TYR A 139 19.99 12.99 5.20
N ASN A 140 20.58 14.08 5.70
CA ASN A 140 21.99 14.10 6.08
C ASN A 140 22.30 13.16 7.25
N ARG A 141 21.35 12.94 8.16
CA ARG A 141 21.46 11.96 9.26
C ARG A 141 21.58 10.53 8.73
N VAL A 142 20.83 10.17 7.69
CA VAL A 142 20.70 8.77 7.23
C VAL A 142 21.50 8.43 5.98
N LYS A 143 21.90 9.41 5.15
CA LYS A 143 22.47 9.17 3.82
C LYS A 143 23.68 8.24 3.79
N SER A 144 24.53 8.27 4.83
CA SER A 144 25.72 7.41 4.91
C SER A 144 25.35 5.93 5.06
N LYS A 145 24.21 5.61 5.69
CA LYS A 145 23.71 4.23 5.86
C LYS A 145 23.32 3.57 4.52
N TYR A 146 23.12 4.36 3.46
CA TYR A 146 22.59 3.91 2.17
C TYR A 146 23.56 4.14 0.99
N GLN A 147 24.85 4.42 1.24
CA GLN A 147 25.83 4.66 0.18
C GLN A 147 26.16 3.41 -0.67
N ASP A 148 26.09 2.22 -0.06
CA ASP A 148 26.48 0.96 -0.71
C ASP A 148 25.28 0.08 -1.14
N PHE A 149 24.06 0.54 -0.90
CA PHE A 149 22.87 -0.19 -1.33
C PHE A 149 22.60 0.12 -2.81
N ASN A 150 22.14 -0.88 -3.57
CA ASN A 150 21.52 -0.66 -4.89
C ASN A 150 20.15 0.04 -4.69
N ASP A 151 20.26 1.30 -4.29
CA ASP A 151 19.42 2.50 -4.31
C ASP A 151 17.90 2.48 -4.12
N LEU A 152 17.20 1.33 -4.01
CA LEU A 152 15.72 1.35 -4.00
C LEU A 152 15.04 0.41 -2.99
N TRP A 153 15.76 -0.52 -2.37
CA TRP A 153 15.15 -1.50 -1.44
C TRP A 153 15.55 -1.21 -0.01
N TRP A 154 14.60 -0.70 0.78
CA TRP A 154 14.80 -0.34 2.19
C TRP A 154 15.34 -1.50 3.03
N SER A 155 14.93 -2.73 2.72
CA SER A 155 15.33 -3.94 3.45
C SER A 155 16.68 -4.51 2.99
N GLY A 156 17.22 -4.04 1.86
CA GLY A 156 18.31 -4.69 1.14
C GLY A 156 17.92 -5.96 0.39
N LYS A 157 16.63 -6.31 0.35
CA LYS A 157 16.09 -7.51 -0.30
C LYS A 157 15.01 -7.16 -1.31
N LYS A 158 14.85 -7.99 -2.33
CA LYS A 158 13.71 -7.89 -3.26
C LYS A 158 12.41 -8.31 -2.54
N PRO A 159 11.25 -7.80 -2.96
CA PRO A 159 9.97 -8.17 -2.37
C PRO A 159 9.70 -9.69 -2.34
N ASP A 160 10.14 -10.44 -3.36
CA ASP A 160 9.96 -11.90 -3.41
C ASP A 160 10.80 -12.64 -2.36
N GLN A 161 12.00 -12.10 -2.05
CA GLN A 161 12.86 -12.64 -1.00
C GLN A 161 12.26 -12.37 0.38
N MET A 162 11.73 -11.16 0.60
CA MET A 162 11.02 -10.81 1.84
C MET A 162 9.77 -11.68 2.02
N ALA A 163 8.96 -11.85 0.97
CA ALA A 163 7.76 -12.69 1.00
C ALA A 163 8.07 -14.13 1.40
N LYS A 164 9.14 -14.73 0.84
CA LYS A 164 9.61 -16.07 1.22
C LYS A 164 10.02 -16.16 2.68
N GLU A 165 10.74 -15.16 3.18
CA GLU A 165 11.23 -15.12 4.56
C GLU A 165 10.11 -14.97 5.59
N VAL A 166 9.06 -14.24 5.25
CA VAL A 166 7.86 -14.11 6.10
C VAL A 166 6.89 -15.28 5.96
N GLY A 167 7.23 -16.28 5.16
CA GLY A 167 6.39 -17.46 4.94
C GLY A 167 5.11 -17.17 4.15
N MET A 168 5.06 -16.06 3.40
CA MET A 168 3.89 -15.70 2.59
C MET A 168 3.72 -16.71 1.44
N PRO A 169 2.49 -17.18 1.16
CA PRO A 169 2.25 -18.10 0.05
C PRO A 169 2.72 -17.51 -1.28
N MET A 170 3.68 -18.19 -1.93
CA MET A 170 4.21 -17.74 -3.23
C MET A 170 3.15 -17.71 -4.34
N SER A 171 2.02 -18.40 -4.16
CA SER A 171 0.84 -18.27 -5.01
C SER A 171 0.29 -16.85 -5.03
N ASN A 172 0.27 -16.15 -3.88
CA ASN A 172 -0.21 -14.77 -3.78
C ASN A 172 0.76 -13.83 -4.51
N PHE A 173 2.06 -14.04 -4.33
CA PHE A 173 3.09 -13.30 -5.06
C PHE A 173 2.96 -13.52 -6.58
N LYS A 174 2.81 -14.77 -7.04
CA LYS A 174 2.64 -15.10 -8.46
C LYS A 174 1.36 -14.51 -9.06
N LEU A 175 0.28 -14.45 -8.30
CA LEU A 175 -0.98 -13.84 -8.73
C LEU A 175 -0.81 -12.32 -8.94
N VAL A 176 -0.20 -11.62 -7.99
CA VAL A 176 -0.03 -10.15 -8.05
C VAL A 176 1.07 -9.73 -9.04
N TYR A 177 2.24 -10.38 -9.00
CA TYR A 177 3.38 -10.00 -9.85
C TYR A 177 3.43 -10.72 -11.19
N GLY A 178 2.84 -11.91 -11.29
CA GLY A 178 2.72 -12.62 -12.55
C GLY A 178 1.46 -12.19 -13.27
N THR A 179 0.32 -12.74 -12.84
CA THR A 179 -0.96 -12.62 -13.56
C THR A 179 -1.39 -11.17 -13.72
N LEU A 180 -1.44 -10.40 -12.63
CA LEU A 180 -1.91 -9.01 -12.68
C LEU A 180 -0.93 -8.07 -13.39
N SER A 181 0.38 -8.26 -13.24
CA SER A 181 1.37 -7.42 -13.95
C SER A 181 1.38 -7.72 -15.45
N THR A 182 1.26 -8.98 -15.87
CA THR A 182 1.07 -9.31 -17.29
C THR A 182 -0.19 -8.63 -17.81
N TYR A 183 -1.30 -8.72 -17.08
CA TYR A 183 -2.58 -8.12 -17.48
C TYR A 183 -2.47 -6.62 -17.83
N VAL A 184 -1.72 -5.83 -17.05
CA VAL A 184 -1.55 -4.39 -17.31
C VAL A 184 -0.48 -4.06 -18.35
N HIS A 185 0.51 -4.93 -18.56
CA HIS A 185 1.61 -4.67 -19.49
C HIS A 185 1.33 -5.15 -20.92
N SER A 186 0.43 -6.12 -21.10
CA SER A 186 0.02 -6.59 -22.42
C SER A 186 -1.36 -6.05 -22.80
N TYR A 187 -1.42 -5.21 -23.84
CA TYR A 187 -2.67 -4.71 -24.48
C TYR A 187 -3.60 -5.82 -25.01
N SER A 188 -3.24 -7.10 -24.89
CA SER A 188 -3.97 -8.23 -25.44
C SER A 188 -5.30 -8.53 -24.74
N HIS A 189 -5.55 -7.94 -23.56
CA HIS A 189 -6.75 -8.22 -22.77
C HIS A 189 -7.74 -7.05 -22.71
N THR A 190 -7.42 -5.91 -23.33
CA THR A 190 -8.32 -4.76 -23.50
C THR A 190 -9.22 -4.89 -24.73
N LEU A 191 -9.23 -6.05 -25.39
CA LEU A 191 -9.94 -6.25 -26.65
C LEU A 191 -10.64 -7.62 -26.61
N ASP A 192 -11.95 -7.61 -26.34
CA ASP A 192 -12.82 -8.64 -26.90
C ASP A 192 -12.94 -8.37 -28.40
N TYR A 193 -12.80 -9.43 -29.19
CA TYR A 193 -12.88 -9.36 -30.64
C TYR A 193 -14.08 -10.16 -31.10
N GLU A 194 -15.04 -9.48 -31.72
CA GLU A 194 -16.00 -10.16 -32.60
C GLU A 194 -15.47 -10.07 -34.03
N GLY A 195 -15.27 -11.25 -34.64
CA GLY A 195 -14.85 -11.37 -36.03
C GLY A 195 -16.05 -11.74 -36.89
N GLU A 196 -16.37 -10.90 -37.86
CA GLU A 196 -17.26 -11.27 -38.96
C GLU A 196 -16.40 -11.44 -40.23
N VAL A 197 -16.56 -12.58 -40.91
CA VAL A 197 -15.98 -12.78 -42.24
C VAL A 197 -17.01 -12.29 -43.25
N LYS A 198 -16.67 -11.22 -43.97
CA LYS A 198 -17.52 -10.67 -45.02
C LYS A 198 -16.64 -10.24 -46.20
N ASP A 199 -17.01 -10.67 -47.40
CA ASP A 199 -16.34 -10.32 -48.67
C ASP A 199 -14.81 -10.55 -48.64
N ASP A 200 -14.38 -11.75 -48.22
CA ASP A 200 -12.96 -12.15 -48.10
C ASP A 200 -12.09 -11.27 -47.19
N CYS A 201 -12.71 -10.42 -46.35
CA CYS A 201 -12.03 -9.60 -45.36
C CYS A 201 -12.44 -10.02 -43.94
N ILE A 202 -11.46 -10.20 -43.06
CA ILE A 202 -11.70 -10.33 -41.61
C ILE A 202 -11.87 -8.92 -41.06
N ARG A 203 -13.10 -8.57 -40.68
CA ARG A 203 -13.36 -7.31 -39.99
C ARG A 203 -13.29 -7.56 -38.49
N ILE A 204 -12.20 -7.11 -37.88
CA ILE A 204 -12.00 -7.18 -36.42
C ILE A 204 -12.63 -5.92 -35.83
N ILE A 205 -13.73 -6.07 -35.10
CA ILE A 205 -14.36 -4.97 -34.35
C ILE A 205 -13.99 -5.13 -32.88
N PRO A 206 -13.28 -4.16 -32.26
CA PRO A 206 -13.11 -4.11 -30.81
C PRO A 206 -14.48 -3.97 -30.13
N THR A 207 -14.92 -4.96 -29.34
CA THR A 207 -16.27 -4.94 -28.72
C THR A 207 -16.29 -4.55 -27.25
N GLN A 208 -15.16 -4.56 -26.54
CA GLN A 208 -15.05 -4.02 -25.18
C GLN A 208 -13.83 -3.11 -25.04
N LEU A 209 -14.08 -1.82 -24.76
CA LEU A 209 -13.09 -0.84 -24.30
C LEU A 209 -13.02 -0.74 -22.77
N THR A 210 -13.85 -1.50 -22.05
CA THR A 210 -13.97 -1.46 -20.59
C THR A 210 -13.61 -2.82 -19.99
N PRO A 211 -12.82 -2.88 -18.90
CA PRO A 211 -12.53 -4.12 -18.22
C PRO A 211 -13.80 -4.84 -17.76
N SER A 212 -13.80 -6.17 -17.88
CA SER A 212 -14.95 -6.98 -17.47
C SER A 212 -15.36 -6.70 -16.02
N ALA A 213 -16.66 -6.78 -15.72
CA ALA A 213 -17.18 -6.64 -14.36
C ALA A 213 -16.48 -7.58 -13.35
N LYS A 214 -16.01 -8.74 -13.82
CA LYS A 214 -15.22 -9.70 -13.03
C LYS A 214 -13.86 -9.13 -12.60
N LEU A 215 -13.19 -8.36 -13.45
CA LEU A 215 -11.93 -7.72 -13.09
C LEU A 215 -12.16 -6.61 -12.05
N LEU A 216 -13.17 -5.76 -12.26
CA LEU A 216 -13.53 -4.71 -11.30
C LEU A 216 -13.78 -5.30 -9.91
N ASP A 217 -14.59 -6.37 -9.86
CA ASP A 217 -14.86 -7.15 -8.67
C ASP A 217 -13.60 -7.73 -8.03
N PHE A 218 -12.72 -8.30 -8.84
CA PHE A 218 -11.48 -8.92 -8.36
C PHE A 218 -10.52 -7.89 -7.76
N VAL A 219 -10.33 -6.76 -8.43
CA VAL A 219 -9.48 -5.66 -7.97
C VAL A 219 -10.03 -5.04 -6.69
N ALA A 220 -11.34 -4.77 -6.62
CA ALA A 220 -12.00 -4.28 -5.41
C ALA A 220 -11.89 -5.27 -4.24
N MET A 221 -12.08 -6.57 -4.49
CA MET A 221 -11.92 -7.64 -3.50
C MET A 221 -10.51 -7.67 -2.92
N ILE A 222 -9.48 -7.79 -3.76
CA ILE A 222 -8.09 -7.89 -3.29
C ILE A 222 -7.69 -6.64 -2.52
N THR A 223 -8.08 -5.47 -3.01
CA THR A 223 -7.86 -4.20 -2.31
C THR A 223 -8.48 -4.21 -0.92
N THR A 224 -9.72 -4.69 -0.81
CA THR A 224 -10.43 -4.79 0.47
C THR A 224 -9.67 -5.70 1.45
N ILE A 225 -9.18 -6.84 0.98
CA ILE A 225 -8.48 -7.81 1.84
C ILE A 225 -7.14 -7.25 2.33
N TYR A 226 -6.32 -6.70 1.43
CA TYR A 226 -5.02 -6.11 1.81
C TYR A 226 -5.20 -4.89 2.71
N PHE A 227 -6.16 -4.01 2.40
CA PHE A 227 -6.38 -2.84 3.23
C PHE A 227 -6.90 -3.20 4.63
N LYS A 228 -7.84 -4.16 4.73
CA LYS A 228 -8.29 -4.69 6.03
C LYS A 228 -7.11 -5.18 6.86
N TYR A 229 -6.23 -5.98 6.27
CA TYR A 229 -5.09 -6.53 6.99
C TYR A 229 -4.13 -5.46 7.51
N LEU A 230 -3.82 -4.47 6.67
CA LEU A 230 -2.97 -3.34 7.07
C LEU A 230 -3.64 -2.51 8.17
N MET A 231 -4.96 -2.35 8.14
CA MET A 231 -5.73 -1.71 9.20
C MET A 231 -5.68 -2.50 10.51
N GLU A 232 -5.86 -3.82 10.49
CA GLU A 232 -5.71 -4.68 11.68
C GLU A 232 -4.32 -4.56 12.29
N GLY A 233 -3.27 -4.65 11.46
CA GLY A 233 -1.90 -4.48 11.91
C GLY A 233 -1.62 -3.11 12.53
N TRP A 234 -2.23 -2.04 12.00
CA TRP A 234 -2.10 -0.71 12.57
C TRP A 234 -2.85 -0.54 13.89
N LEU A 235 -4.06 -1.09 14.01
CA LEU A 235 -4.82 -1.08 15.27
C LEU A 235 -4.05 -1.82 16.38
N ASP A 236 -3.53 -3.01 16.06
CA ASP A 236 -2.71 -3.81 16.99
C ASP A 236 -1.44 -3.07 17.42
N ALA A 237 -0.78 -2.38 16.49
CA ALA A 237 0.46 -1.65 16.77
C ALA A 237 0.22 -0.37 17.59
N SER A 238 -0.82 0.39 17.24
CA SER A 238 -1.10 1.69 17.85
C SER A 238 -1.88 1.62 19.17
N GLY A 239 -2.52 0.48 19.45
CA GLY A 239 -3.47 0.36 20.56
C GLY A 239 -4.75 1.19 20.36
N ALA A 240 -4.97 1.71 19.14
CA ALA A 240 -6.16 2.50 18.81
C ALA A 240 -7.43 1.65 18.99
N SER A 241 -8.46 2.25 19.57
CA SER A 241 -9.72 1.56 19.82
C SER A 241 -10.49 1.32 18.53
N THR A 242 -10.93 0.09 18.33
CA THR A 242 -11.84 -0.27 17.22
C THR A 242 -13.25 0.25 17.47
N THR A 243 -14.03 0.49 16.42
CA THR A 243 -15.48 0.74 16.55
C THR A 243 -16.29 -0.54 16.31
N PRO A 244 -17.50 -0.67 16.89
CA PRO A 244 -18.39 -1.80 16.58
C PRO A 244 -18.74 -1.92 15.09
N GLU A 245 -18.73 -0.79 14.37
CA GLU A 245 -18.93 -0.77 12.93
C GLU A 245 -17.74 -1.39 12.18
N LEU A 246 -16.51 -1.01 12.53
CA LEU A 246 -15.32 -1.57 11.90
C LEU A 246 -15.20 -3.08 12.17
N GLN A 247 -15.46 -3.53 13.40
CA GLN A 247 -15.47 -4.95 13.75
C GLN A 247 -16.49 -5.74 12.92
N ARG A 248 -17.72 -5.21 12.76
CA ARG A 248 -18.73 -5.83 11.90
C ARG A 248 -18.27 -5.93 10.45
N LEU A 249 -17.64 -4.87 9.91
CA LEU A 249 -17.08 -4.88 8.56
C LEU A 249 -15.96 -5.92 8.41
N PHE A 250 -15.09 -6.08 9.40
CA PHE A 250 -14.03 -7.10 9.36
C PHE A 250 -14.58 -8.52 9.32
N GLU A 251 -15.61 -8.82 10.13
CA GLU A 251 -16.28 -10.12 10.09
C GLU A 251 -17.07 -10.33 8.79
N GLU A 252 -17.67 -9.28 8.24
CA GLU A 252 -18.34 -9.31 6.94
C GLU A 252 -17.36 -9.62 5.80
N ILE A 253 -16.21 -8.96 5.78
CA ILE A 253 -15.11 -9.20 4.82
C ILE A 253 -14.60 -10.64 4.97
N LYS A 254 -14.34 -11.08 6.19
CA LYS A 254 -13.87 -12.45 6.49
C LYS A 254 -14.89 -13.49 6.04
N SER A 255 -16.18 -13.25 6.25
CA SER A 255 -17.25 -14.15 5.81
C SER A 255 -17.43 -14.15 4.28
N THR A 256 -17.18 -13.02 3.63
CA THR A 256 -17.29 -12.88 2.17
C THR A 256 -16.13 -13.55 1.44
N TYR A 257 -14.93 -13.53 2.02
CA TYR A 257 -13.70 -14.01 1.37
C TYR A 257 -13.05 -15.19 2.10
N LYS A 258 -13.83 -16.08 2.72
CA LYS A 258 -13.38 -17.20 3.58
C LYS A 258 -12.24 -18.07 3.02
N GLU A 259 -12.09 -18.12 1.70
CA GLU A 259 -11.08 -18.92 0.99
C GLU A 259 -9.75 -18.20 0.77
N TRP A 260 -9.69 -16.88 0.98
CA TRP A 260 -8.48 -16.09 0.79
C TRP A 260 -7.75 -15.91 2.11
N ARG A 261 -6.63 -16.63 2.26
CA ARG A 261 -5.68 -16.46 3.36
C ARG A 261 -4.46 -15.71 2.86
N MET A 262 -4.09 -14.66 3.59
CA MET A 262 -2.80 -14.01 3.43
C MET A 262 -1.70 -14.82 4.08
#